data_AF-A0A6J4JNS1-F1
#
_entry.id   AF-A0A6J4JNS1-F1
#
_cell.length_a   1.000
_cell.length_b   1.000
_cell.length_c   1.000
_cell.angle_alpha   90.00
_cell.angle_beta   90.00
_cell.angle_gamma   90.00
#
_symmetry.space_group_name_H-M   'P 1'
#
loop_
_entity.id
_entity.type
_entity.pdbx_description
1 polymer ?
#
loop_
_entity_poly.entity_id
_entity_poly.type
_entity_poly.pdbx_seq_one_letter_code
_entity_poly.pdbx_strand_id
1 'polypeptide(L)'
;MVEGDSPRPQPTSRHSADRSLQQRLVEAFADAEACGVSFPTATHDQVQRYAMQKKVFRIGGAAVLATRDGALFETAGTLERLIAEGDRQRRDLAEWEAASLPPAEVPAPPPSPPVAAPPIRLPPADTAPEPDIAPGPRTVRTAKPRRVPRAERWLTAGAERRGRLAQHWSTRR
;
A
#
# COMPACT_ATOMS: atom_id res chain seq x y z
N MET A 1 -44.26 -50.73 5.13
CA MET A 1 -44.16 -49.31 5.54
C MET A 1 -42.69 -49.05 5.80
N VAL A 2 -42.03 -48.31 4.91
CA VAL A 2 -40.61 -47.95 5.04
C VAL A 2 -40.59 -46.43 5.13
N GLU A 3 -40.30 -45.92 6.33
CA GLU A 3 -40.12 -44.49 6.56
C GLU A 3 -38.80 -44.06 5.92
N GLY A 4 -38.89 -43.11 4.99
CA GLY A 4 -37.75 -42.54 4.29
C GLY A 4 -37.03 -41.53 5.16
N ASP A 5 -35.81 -41.87 5.57
CA ASP A 5 -34.86 -40.99 6.23
C ASP A 5 -34.37 -39.93 5.21
N SER A 6 -34.97 -38.73 5.26
CA SER A 6 -34.54 -37.60 4.45
C SER A 6 -33.30 -36.94 5.07
N PRO A 7 -32.17 -36.83 4.34
CA PRO A 7 -30.97 -36.22 4.88
C PRO A 7 -31.21 -34.73 5.16
N ARG A 8 -30.92 -34.31 6.41
CA ARG A 8 -30.97 -32.89 6.81
C ARG A 8 -30.07 -32.05 5.90
N PRO A 9 -30.53 -30.89 5.41
CA PRO A 9 -29.71 -29.98 4.62
C PRO A 9 -28.55 -29.47 5.49
N GLN A 10 -27.32 -29.74 5.05
CA GLN A 10 -26.09 -29.22 5.63
C GLN A 10 -26.09 -27.67 5.53
N PRO A 11 -25.73 -26.93 6.59
CA PRO A 11 -25.61 -25.48 6.53
C PRO A 11 -24.48 -25.11 5.55
N THR A 12 -24.86 -24.50 4.43
CA THR A 12 -23.96 -24.20 3.32
C THR A 12 -22.97 -23.09 3.67
N SER A 13 -21.74 -23.23 3.17
CA SER A 13 -20.46 -22.50 3.38
C SER A 13 -20.45 -20.96 3.44
N ARG A 14 -21.58 -20.25 3.37
CA ARG A 14 -21.62 -18.78 3.43
C ARG A 14 -21.14 -18.22 4.76
N HIS A 15 -21.45 -18.89 5.88
CA HIS A 15 -20.96 -18.47 7.19
C HIS A 15 -19.44 -18.64 7.34
N SER A 16 -18.82 -19.56 6.59
CA SER A 16 -17.36 -19.77 6.65
C SER A 16 -16.59 -18.66 5.95
N ALA A 17 -17.08 -18.17 4.81
CA ALA A 17 -16.46 -17.06 4.09
C ALA A 17 -16.55 -15.74 4.87
N ASP A 18 -17.71 -15.44 5.46
CA ASP A 18 -17.91 -14.25 6.29
C ASP A 18 -17.01 -14.27 7.54
N ARG A 19 -16.89 -15.44 8.19
CA ARG A 19 -16.00 -15.63 9.35
C ARG A 19 -14.52 -15.44 8.98
N SER A 20 -14.09 -15.90 7.80
CA SER A 20 -12.72 -15.69 7.33
C SER A 20 -12.40 -14.23 7.01
N LEU A 21 -13.38 -13.44 6.55
CA LEU A 21 -13.24 -12.00 6.35
C LEU A 21 -13.16 -11.26 7.68
N GLN A 22 -13.98 -11.64 8.67
CA GLN A 22 -13.92 -11.08 10.02
C GLN A 22 -12.59 -11.38 10.72
N GLN A 23 -11.97 -12.52 10.45
CA GLN A 23 -10.67 -12.88 11.00
C GLN A 23 -9.51 -12.13 10.32
N ARG A 24 -9.56 -12.00 8.98
CA ARG A 24 -8.61 -11.15 8.23
C ARG A 24 -8.69 -9.67 8.61
N LEU A 25 -9.86 -9.23 9.04
CA LEU A 25 -10.07 -7.85 9.47
C LEU A 25 -9.24 -7.48 10.72
N VAL A 26 -8.86 -8.43 11.58
CA VAL A 26 -8.13 -8.11 12.82
C VAL A 26 -6.77 -7.49 12.55
N GLU A 27 -5.93 -8.13 11.71
CA GLU A 27 -4.65 -7.56 11.28
C GLU A 27 -4.87 -6.30 10.42
N ALA A 28 -5.95 -6.30 9.64
CA ALA A 28 -6.29 -5.20 8.77
C ALA A 28 -6.76 -3.93 9.51
N PHE A 29 -7.15 -4.01 10.78
CA PHE A 29 -7.53 -2.84 11.55
C PHE A 29 -6.32 -1.95 11.86
N ALA A 30 -5.16 -2.53 12.20
CA ALA A 30 -3.94 -1.75 12.40
C ALA A 30 -3.53 -0.99 11.13
N ASP A 31 -3.69 -1.64 9.98
CA ASP A 31 -3.39 -1.03 8.67
C ASP A 31 -4.38 0.08 8.32
N ALA A 32 -5.66 -0.11 8.65
CA ALA A 32 -6.68 0.91 8.49
C ALA A 32 -6.46 2.10 9.44
N GLU A 33 -6.00 1.88 10.67
CA GLU A 33 -5.61 2.94 11.61
C GLU A 33 -4.43 3.76 11.08
N ALA A 34 -3.44 3.12 10.46
CA ALA A 34 -2.35 3.81 9.77
C ALA A 34 -2.87 4.69 8.60
N CYS A 35 -4.01 4.34 8.00
CA CYS A 35 -4.71 5.16 6.99
C CYS A 35 -5.61 6.26 7.59
N GLY A 36 -5.64 6.40 8.92
CA GLY A 36 -6.45 7.37 9.65
C GLY A 36 -7.87 6.91 9.94
N VAL A 37 -8.18 5.62 9.84
CA VAL A 37 -9.49 5.07 10.20
C VAL A 37 -9.53 4.81 11.72
N SER A 38 -10.65 5.15 12.35
CA SER A 38 -10.94 4.87 13.75
C SER A 38 -12.13 3.93 13.89
N PHE A 39 -12.19 3.20 15.00
CA PHE A 39 -13.17 2.12 15.23
C PHE A 39 -13.99 2.31 16.51
N PRO A 40 -14.89 3.31 16.59
CA PRO A 40 -15.78 3.48 17.74
C PRO A 40 -16.69 2.26 17.94
N THR A 41 -16.98 1.95 19.20
CA THR A 41 -17.97 0.92 19.56
C THR A 41 -19.35 1.35 19.06
N ALA A 42 -20.03 0.45 18.37
CA ALA A 42 -21.36 0.67 17.85
C ALA A 42 -22.40 0.55 18.98
N THR A 43 -23.31 1.52 19.07
CA THR A 43 -24.49 1.38 19.92
C THR A 43 -25.47 0.37 19.31
N HIS A 44 -26.39 -0.15 20.13
CA HIS A 44 -27.39 -1.11 19.66
C HIS A 44 -28.24 -0.55 18.49
N ASP A 45 -28.68 0.70 18.60
CA ASP A 45 -29.46 1.37 17.55
C ASP A 45 -28.65 1.54 16.25
N GLN A 46 -27.35 1.83 16.37
CA GLN A 46 -26.46 1.89 15.22
C GLN A 46 -26.29 0.52 14.57
N VAL A 47 -26.12 -0.54 15.36
CA VAL A 47 -26.05 -1.91 14.84
C VAL A 47 -27.32 -2.24 14.06
N GLN A 48 -28.50 -1.97 14.61
CA GLN A 48 -29.77 -2.20 13.91
C GLN A 48 -29.87 -1.43 12.59
N ARG A 49 -29.49 -0.15 12.60
CA ARG A 49 -29.56 0.72 11.41
C ARG A 49 -28.57 0.33 10.33
N TYR A 50 -27.38 -0.13 10.72
CA TYR A 50 -26.23 -0.29 9.81
C TYR A 50 -25.89 -1.75 9.48
N ALA A 51 -26.47 -2.73 10.18
CA ALA A 51 -26.20 -4.16 9.92
C ALA A 51 -26.49 -4.54 8.47
N MET A 52 -27.62 -4.11 7.91
CA MET A 52 -27.98 -4.43 6.51
C MET A 52 -27.03 -3.77 5.48
N GLN A 53 -26.33 -2.70 5.87
CA GLN A 53 -25.43 -1.97 5.00
C GLN A 53 -23.99 -2.49 5.03
N LYS A 54 -23.71 -3.57 5.78
CA LYS A 54 -22.35 -4.12 5.97
C LYS A 54 -21.33 -3.07 6.46
N LYS A 55 -21.78 -2.22 7.40
CA LYS A 55 -20.96 -1.18 8.06
C LYS A 55 -20.62 -1.51 9.51
N VAL A 56 -21.15 -2.63 10.03
CA VAL A 56 -20.89 -3.11 11.38
C VAL A 56 -19.84 -4.19 11.31
N PHE A 57 -18.72 -3.97 11.99
CA PHE A 57 -17.60 -4.91 12.08
C PHE A 57 -17.55 -5.48 13.50
N ARG A 58 -16.78 -6.54 13.70
CA ARG A 58 -16.57 -7.12 15.04
C ARG A 58 -15.08 -7.17 15.38
N ILE A 59 -14.73 -6.62 16.55
CA ILE A 59 -13.37 -6.63 17.11
C ILE A 59 -13.47 -7.15 18.54
N GLY A 60 -12.77 -8.24 18.85
CA GLY A 60 -12.83 -8.83 20.20
C GLY A 60 -14.25 -9.18 20.66
N GLY A 61 -15.16 -9.49 19.73
CA GLY A 61 -16.58 -9.74 20.01
C GLY A 61 -17.47 -8.51 20.14
N ALA A 62 -16.91 -7.30 20.24
CA ALA A 62 -17.66 -6.04 20.26
C ALA A 62 -18.01 -5.58 18.83
N ALA A 63 -19.20 -5.02 18.65
CA ALA A 63 -19.59 -4.40 17.39
C ALA A 63 -18.96 -3.01 17.29
N VAL A 64 -18.30 -2.71 16.16
CA VAL A 64 -17.66 -1.42 15.91
C VAL A 64 -18.07 -0.87 14.54
N LEU A 65 -17.93 0.43 14.36
CA LEU A 65 -18.06 1.11 13.08
C LEU A 65 -16.71 1.67 12.67
N ALA A 66 -16.40 1.68 11.38
CA ALA A 66 -15.16 2.26 10.87
C ALA A 66 -15.41 3.70 10.37
N THR A 67 -14.60 4.68 10.75
CA THR A 67 -14.73 6.07 10.28
C THR A 67 -13.39 6.79 10.19
N ARG A 68 -13.16 7.57 9.13
CA ARG A 68 -11.89 8.29 8.91
C ARG A 68 -11.80 9.65 9.59
N ASP A 69 -12.92 10.35 9.72
CA ASP A 69 -12.98 11.72 10.29
C ASP A 69 -14.26 11.94 11.12
N GLY A 70 -14.95 10.87 11.51
CA GLY A 70 -16.24 10.92 12.22
C GLY A 70 -17.44 11.33 11.36
N ALA A 71 -17.23 11.70 10.09
CA ALA A 71 -18.30 12.18 9.21
C ALA A 71 -19.13 11.05 8.57
N LEU A 72 -18.48 9.97 8.14
CA LEU A 72 -19.11 8.85 7.44
C LEU A 72 -18.58 7.52 7.97
N PHE A 73 -19.47 6.52 8.00
CA PHE A 73 -19.10 5.14 8.32
C PHE A 73 -18.75 4.38 7.05
N GLU A 74 -17.56 3.79 7.06
CA GLU A 74 -17.02 3.02 5.95
C GLU A 74 -17.77 1.70 5.79
N THR A 75 -17.92 1.28 4.54
CA THR A 75 -18.42 -0.06 4.21
C THR A 75 -17.28 -1.04 4.12
N ALA A 76 -17.55 -2.34 4.22
CA ALA A 76 -16.53 -3.39 4.06
C ALA A 76 -15.69 -3.21 2.79
N GLY A 77 -16.31 -2.93 1.64
CA GLY A 77 -15.57 -2.75 0.38
C GLY A 77 -14.68 -1.50 0.36
N THR A 78 -15.08 -0.42 1.04
CA THR A 78 -14.20 0.76 1.18
C THR A 78 -13.04 0.46 2.11
N LEU A 79 -13.32 -0.22 3.22
CA LEU A 79 -12.31 -0.57 4.21
C LEU A 79 -11.25 -1.48 3.60
N GLU A 80 -11.65 -2.54 2.86
CA GLU A 80 -10.73 -3.43 2.13
C GLU A 80 -9.79 -2.66 1.19
N ARG A 81 -10.33 -1.67 0.47
CA ARG A 81 -9.53 -0.83 -0.43
C ARG A 81 -8.53 0.04 0.32
N LEU A 82 -8.92 0.59 1.47
CA LEU A 82 -8.05 1.41 2.32
C LEU A 82 -6.92 0.57 2.91
N ILE A 83 -7.23 -0.62 3.42
CA ILE A 83 -6.22 -1.58 3.91
C ILE A 83 -5.21 -1.88 2.81
N ALA A 84 -5.69 -2.28 1.63
CA ALA A 84 -4.80 -2.61 0.52
C ALA A 84 -3.94 -1.42 0.05
N GLU A 85 -4.43 -0.18 0.23
CA GLU A 85 -3.66 1.04 -0.02
C GLU A 85 -2.60 1.27 1.07
N GLY A 86 -2.96 1.13 2.35
CA GLY A 86 -2.01 1.18 3.46
C GLY A 86 -0.88 0.17 3.29
N ASP A 87 -1.20 -1.06 2.86
CA ASP A 87 -0.20 -2.11 2.61
C ASP A 87 0.78 -1.76 1.51
N ARG A 88 0.29 -1.11 0.44
CA ARG A 88 1.15 -0.60 -0.62
C ARG A 88 2.07 0.49 -0.09
N GLN A 89 1.52 1.46 0.62
CA GLN A 89 2.30 2.57 1.17
C GLN A 89 3.39 2.10 2.14
N ARG A 90 3.11 1.12 3.01
CA ARG A 90 4.12 0.53 3.89
C ARG A 90 5.23 -0.17 3.12
N ARG A 91 4.90 -0.92 2.07
CA ARG A 91 5.90 -1.57 1.21
C ARG A 91 6.74 -0.55 0.45
N ASP A 92 6.12 0.44 -0.15
CA ASP A 92 6.83 1.50 -0.87
C ASP A 92 7.79 2.27 0.06
N LEU A 93 7.36 2.55 1.30
CA LEU A 93 8.21 3.19 2.30
C LEU A 93 9.38 2.29 2.73
N ALA A 94 9.12 0.99 2.97
CA ALA A 94 10.16 0.03 3.32
C ALA A 94 11.19 -0.15 2.19
N GLU A 95 10.74 -0.16 0.93
CA GLU A 95 11.61 -0.20 -0.25
C GLU A 95 12.47 1.07 -0.35
N TRP A 96 11.88 2.24 -0.10
CA TRP A 96 12.61 3.51 -0.09
C TRP A 96 13.65 3.55 1.04
N GLU A 97 13.33 3.04 2.23
CA GLU A 97 14.26 2.96 3.36
C GLU A 97 15.40 1.97 3.08
N ALA A 98 15.09 0.80 2.53
CA ALA A 98 16.09 -0.21 2.14
C ALA A 98 17.05 0.31 1.05
N ALA A 99 16.54 1.10 0.10
CA ALA A 99 17.37 1.76 -0.91
C ALA A 99 18.22 2.92 -0.35
N SER A 100 17.84 3.46 0.81
CA SER A 100 18.54 4.58 1.46
C SER A 100 19.63 4.13 2.44
N LEU A 101 19.62 2.85 2.84
CA LEU A 101 20.72 2.29 3.62
C LEU A 101 21.98 2.20 2.73
N PRO A 102 23.13 2.75 3.18
CA PRO A 102 24.37 2.55 2.44
C PRO A 102 24.65 1.04 2.35
N PRO A 103 25.22 0.55 1.23
CA PRO A 103 25.59 -0.86 1.14
C PRO A 103 26.43 -1.20 2.36
N ALA A 104 25.96 -2.18 3.14
CA ALA A 104 26.67 -2.68 4.30
C ALA A 104 28.13 -2.85 3.90
N GLU A 105 29.00 -2.08 4.56
CA GLU A 105 30.43 -2.07 4.31
C GLU A 105 30.89 -3.52 4.42
N VAL A 106 31.12 -4.16 3.26
CA VAL A 106 31.62 -5.52 3.21
C VAL A 106 32.91 -5.48 4.01
N PRO A 107 33.05 -6.23 5.13
CA PRO A 107 34.25 -6.16 5.94
C PRO A 107 35.42 -6.40 5.00
N ALA A 108 36.30 -5.40 4.93
CA ALA A 108 37.44 -5.43 4.03
C ALA A 108 38.15 -6.78 4.23
N PRO A 109 38.43 -7.54 3.16
CA PRO A 109 39.17 -8.78 3.31
C PRO A 109 40.45 -8.48 4.09
N PRO A 110 40.83 -9.31 5.07
CA PRO A 110 42.04 -9.08 5.85
C PRO A 110 43.22 -8.87 4.90
N PRO A 111 44.15 -7.95 5.22
CA PRO A 111 45.28 -7.68 4.34
C PRO A 111 46.03 -8.99 4.09
N SER A 112 46.11 -9.39 2.82
CA SER A 112 46.95 -10.51 2.40
C SER A 112 48.39 -10.26 2.86
N PRO A 113 49.11 -11.27 3.38
CA PRO A 113 50.51 -11.10 3.76
C PRO A 113 51.34 -10.67 2.53
N PRO A 114 52.40 -9.88 2.72
CA PRO A 114 53.22 -9.39 1.62
C PRO A 114 53.87 -10.57 0.88
N VAL A 115 53.52 -10.73 -0.40
CA VAL A 115 54.20 -11.65 -1.30
C VAL A 115 55.60 -11.11 -1.55
N ALA A 116 56.61 -11.92 -1.24
CA ALA A 116 58.00 -11.62 -1.53
C ALA A 116 58.20 -11.39 -3.04
N ALA A 117 58.78 -10.24 -3.39
CA ALA A 117 59.08 -9.86 -4.75
C ALA A 117 60.09 -10.83 -5.39
N PRO A 118 59.85 -11.37 -6.59
CA PRO A 118 60.88 -12.08 -7.35
C PRO A 118 61.92 -11.09 -7.92
N PRO A 119 63.19 -11.50 -8.08
CA PRO A 119 64.24 -10.64 -8.59
C PRO A 119 64.03 -10.28 -10.06
N ILE A 120 64.12 -8.98 -10.33
CA ILE A 120 64.03 -8.32 -11.63
C ILE A 120 65.12 -8.86 -12.57
N ARG A 121 64.73 -9.28 -13.78
CA ARG A 121 65.62 -9.40 -14.95
C ARG A 121 65.20 -8.38 -16.01
N LEU A 122 66.12 -7.49 -16.36
CA LEU A 122 66.18 -6.72 -17.62
C LEU A 122 67.23 -7.40 -18.54
N PRO A 123 67.39 -7.12 -19.86
CA PRO A 123 66.67 -6.32 -20.88
C PRO A 123 66.46 -7.20 -22.19
N PRO A 124 66.33 -6.75 -23.47
CA PRO A 124 66.35 -5.40 -24.05
C PRO A 124 65.23 -5.03 -25.05
N ALA A 125 65.32 -3.77 -25.47
CA ALA A 125 64.48 -3.03 -26.41
C ALA A 125 64.33 -3.70 -27.78
N ASP A 126 63.14 -3.60 -28.36
CA ASP A 126 63.01 -3.22 -29.76
C ASP A 126 61.62 -2.63 -30.10
N THR A 127 61.70 -1.44 -30.71
CA THR A 127 60.85 -0.84 -31.75
C THR A 127 59.33 -0.61 -31.54
N ALA A 128 59.00 0.68 -31.43
CA ALA A 128 57.75 1.37 -31.79
C ALA A 128 57.30 1.07 -33.26
N PRO A 129 56.07 1.40 -33.74
CA PRO A 129 55.19 2.50 -33.28
C PRO A 129 53.66 2.25 -33.21
N GLU A 130 53.01 3.18 -32.50
CA GLU A 130 51.58 3.60 -32.55
C GLU A 130 51.16 4.07 -33.97
N PRO A 131 49.89 4.47 -34.24
CA PRO A 131 48.65 4.39 -33.44
C PRO A 131 47.42 3.90 -34.26
N ASP A 132 46.28 3.62 -33.62
CA ASP A 132 45.02 4.09 -34.23
C ASP A 132 43.89 4.29 -33.20
N ILE A 133 43.28 5.46 -33.32
CA ILE A 133 42.21 6.00 -32.49
C ILE A 133 40.92 5.88 -33.31
N ALA A 134 39.91 5.20 -32.77
CA ALA A 134 38.55 5.32 -33.30
C ALA A 134 37.49 5.37 -32.18
N PRO A 135 36.94 6.56 -31.87
CA PRO A 135 35.74 6.68 -31.05
C PRO A 135 34.48 6.48 -31.91
N GLY A 136 33.76 5.39 -31.67
CA GLY A 136 32.43 5.19 -32.25
C GLY A 136 31.36 6.07 -31.56
N PRO A 137 30.43 6.68 -32.31
CA PRO A 137 29.47 7.64 -31.77
C PRO A 137 28.33 6.99 -30.96
N ARG A 138 28.07 7.60 -29.80
CA ARG A 138 26.86 7.46 -28.98
C ARG A 138 25.61 7.77 -29.80
N THR A 139 24.70 6.81 -29.93
CA THR A 139 23.33 7.10 -30.37
C THR A 139 22.48 7.57 -29.19
N VAL A 140 21.95 8.78 -29.35
CA VAL A 140 21.07 9.46 -28.41
C VAL A 140 19.68 8.83 -28.52
N ARG A 141 19.19 8.18 -27.46
CA ARG A 141 17.79 7.77 -27.38
C ARG A 141 16.93 9.02 -27.15
N THR A 142 16.21 9.40 -28.18
CA THR A 142 15.19 10.45 -28.16
C THR A 142 14.10 10.11 -27.14
N ALA A 143 13.85 11.06 -26.25
CA ALA A 143 12.89 10.98 -25.16
C ALA A 143 11.44 10.84 -25.67
N LYS A 144 10.69 9.93 -25.04
CA LYS A 144 9.23 9.84 -25.17
C LYS A 144 8.56 11.11 -24.61
N PRO A 145 7.41 11.53 -25.16
CA PRO A 145 6.72 12.74 -24.73
C PRO A 145 6.29 12.68 -23.26
N ARG A 146 6.65 13.74 -22.54
CA ARG A 146 6.22 14.06 -21.18
C ARG A 146 4.69 13.99 -21.10
N ARG A 147 4.17 12.99 -20.37
CA ARG A 147 2.78 12.99 -19.93
C ARG A 147 2.60 14.13 -18.94
N VAL A 148 1.68 15.03 -19.26
CA VAL A 148 1.22 16.11 -18.41
C VAL A 148 0.66 15.50 -17.11
N PRO A 149 1.10 15.93 -15.91
CA PRO A 149 0.57 15.42 -14.66
C PRO A 149 -0.90 15.82 -14.51
N ARG A 150 -1.77 14.81 -14.31
CA ARG A 150 -3.23 14.91 -14.14
C ARG A 150 -3.66 15.59 -12.82
N ALA A 151 -2.71 16.18 -12.09
CA ALA A 151 -2.90 16.68 -10.73
C ALA A 151 -3.60 18.05 -10.65
N GLU A 152 -3.62 18.86 -11.72
CA GLU A 152 -4.16 20.22 -11.64
C GLU A 152 -5.66 20.34 -11.96
N ARG A 153 -6.33 19.28 -12.43
CA ARG A 153 -7.75 19.36 -12.82
C ARG A 153 -8.77 19.28 -11.67
N TRP A 154 -8.34 18.96 -10.45
CA TRP A 154 -9.26 18.78 -9.31
C TRP A 154 -9.37 19.99 -8.38
N LEU A 155 -8.43 20.94 -8.44
CA LEU A 155 -8.38 22.09 -7.53
C LEU A 155 -9.46 23.15 -7.84
N THR A 156 -10.01 23.19 -9.05
CA THR A 156 -10.98 24.23 -9.45
C THR A 156 -12.46 23.84 -9.24
N ALA A 157 -12.78 22.55 -9.03
CA ALA A 157 -14.17 22.10 -8.94
C ALA A 157 -14.78 22.17 -7.52
N GLY A 158 -13.98 22.44 -6.49
CA GLY A 158 -14.43 22.45 -5.09
C GLY A 158 -14.94 23.79 -4.55
N ALA A 159 -14.66 24.91 -5.23
CA ALA A 159 -14.98 26.24 -4.70
C ALA A 159 -16.46 26.64 -4.87
N GLU A 160 -17.15 26.15 -5.91
CA GLU A 160 -18.53 26.60 -6.21
C GLU A 160 -19.63 25.99 -5.33
N ARG A 161 -19.36 24.91 -4.57
CA ARG A 161 -20.40 24.27 -3.74
C ARG A 161 -20.61 24.91 -2.36
N ARG A 162 -19.73 25.81 -1.91
CA ARG A 162 -19.82 26.43 -0.57
C ARG A 162 -20.72 27.68 -0.49
N GLY A 163 -21.27 28.16 -1.60
CA GLY A 163 -22.06 29.41 -1.62
C GLY A 163 -23.59 29.28 -1.46
N ARG A 164 -24.17 28.07 -1.51
CA ARG A 164 -25.63 27.90 -1.70
C ARG A 164 -26.39 27.13 -0.61
N LEU A 165 -25.91 27.12 0.63
CA LEU A 165 -26.63 26.50 1.76
C LEU A 165 -26.91 27.45 2.95
N ALA A 166 -26.54 28.73 2.84
CA ALA A 166 -26.63 29.66 3.97
C ALA A 166 -27.97 30.44 4.10
N GLN A 167 -28.97 30.26 3.22
CA GLN A 167 -30.10 31.21 3.15
C GLN A 167 -31.51 30.71 3.50
N HIS A 168 -31.75 29.45 3.90
CA HIS A 168 -33.14 28.95 3.90
C HIS A 168 -33.77 28.49 5.23
N TRP A 169 -33.19 28.77 6.41
CA TRP A 169 -33.77 28.29 7.68
C TRP A 169 -34.40 29.37 8.60
N SER A 170 -34.47 30.64 8.18
CA SER A 170 -35.04 31.70 9.04
C SER A 170 -36.44 32.16 8.61
N THR A 171 -37.49 31.39 8.90
CA THR A 171 -38.82 31.95 9.20
C THR A 171 -39.73 30.91 9.88
N ARG A 172 -39.89 31.01 11.20
CA ARG A 172 -41.06 30.59 11.99
C ARG A 172 -40.86 31.00 13.44
N ARG A 173 -41.32 32.20 13.80
CA ARG A 173 -41.90 32.53 15.11
C ARG A 173 -42.89 33.66 14.91
#